data_AF-A0A081AJV7-F1
#
_entry.id   AF-A0A081AJV7-F1
#
_cell.length_a   1.000
_cell.length_b   1.000
_cell.length_c   1.000
_cell.angle_alpha   90.00
_cell.angle_beta   90.00
_cell.angle_gamma   90.00
#
_symmetry.space_group_name_H-M   'P 1'
#
loop_
_entity.id
_entity.type
_entity.pdbx_description
1 polymer ?
#
loop_
_entity_poly.entity_id
_entity_poly.type
_entity_poly.pdbx_seq_one_letter_code
_entity_poly.pdbx_strand_id
1 'polypeptide(L)'
;MAKVVDLLLATTLENLRDKLLTASTDVHTSPRDLQDVWKLADALPAIDDLELQTLHGDLTRVVKALSRVIIKYATVIAADMEDVAKLVVSDDHLLPILRVLSAFVNRLRRQELLDDKELLRWLPFVLTACIFVTGAELPGSDLLQSVVVAEETLDAAVDLVNAKNRESLVAKYVAQIVALCSQDVDKEQWVAVSSVNKKIMLQVVEQVPFPHLGGDLLGRLLALTFPLVDDLTDATQIIGARMLRHIVKNVTSTELRWYSDVLLEVLHTAIVTRKPDTLNVLLDCLVEALDKVSPPGELKHYDRFMPRLLSDT
;
A
#
# COMPACT_ATOMS: atom_id res chain seq x y z
N MET A 1 -1.15 -25.80 -19.02
CA MET A 1 -1.57 -24.67 -18.15
C MET A 1 -2.54 -23.72 -18.84
N ALA A 2 -2.35 -23.46 -20.13
CA ALA A 2 -3.13 -22.51 -20.94
C ALA A 2 -4.66 -22.51 -20.67
N LYS A 3 -5.33 -23.67 -20.67
CA LYS A 3 -6.78 -23.77 -20.44
C LYS A 3 -7.25 -23.17 -19.11
N VAL A 4 -6.45 -23.28 -18.04
CA VAL A 4 -6.80 -22.72 -16.72
C VAL A 4 -6.61 -21.20 -16.74
N VAL A 5 -5.56 -20.71 -17.39
CA VAL A 5 -5.29 -19.28 -17.57
C VAL A 5 -6.39 -18.64 -18.42
N ASP A 6 -6.75 -19.26 -19.55
CA ASP A 6 -7.84 -18.81 -20.42
C ASP A 6 -9.16 -18.75 -19.66
N LEU A 7 -9.44 -19.77 -18.83
CA LEU A 7 -10.64 -19.79 -18.01
C LEU A 7 -10.63 -18.64 -17.00
N LEU A 8 -9.53 -18.41 -16.28
CA LEU A 8 -9.40 -17.31 -15.32
C LEU A 8 -9.46 -15.92 -15.99
N LEU A 9 -9.00 -15.79 -17.23
CA LEU A 9 -9.15 -14.56 -18.00
C LEU A 9 -10.57 -14.35 -18.53
N ALA A 10 -11.27 -15.44 -18.89
CA ALA A 10 -12.65 -15.41 -19.37
C ALA A 10 -13.65 -15.17 -18.23
N THR A 11 -13.37 -15.70 -17.04
CA THR A 11 -14.12 -15.35 -15.84
C THR A 11 -13.75 -13.92 -15.45
N THR A 12 -14.73 -13.05 -15.23
CA THR A 12 -14.48 -11.73 -14.64
C THR A 12 -13.94 -11.90 -13.22
N LEU A 13 -12.61 -11.99 -13.07
CA LEU A 13 -11.91 -11.95 -11.78
C LEU A 13 -12.28 -10.70 -10.98
N GLU A 14 -12.78 -9.66 -11.66
CA GLU A 14 -13.39 -8.47 -11.03
C GLU A 14 -14.55 -8.82 -10.10
N ASN A 15 -15.37 -9.83 -10.46
CA ASN A 15 -16.48 -10.31 -9.63
C ASN A 15 -16.04 -11.34 -8.58
N LEU A 16 -14.80 -11.82 -8.62
CA LEU A 16 -14.29 -12.79 -7.64
C LEU A 16 -14.33 -12.20 -6.23
N ARG A 17 -13.97 -10.93 -6.06
CA ARG A 17 -14.10 -10.22 -4.78
C ARG A 17 -15.52 -10.34 -4.22
N ASP A 18 -16.52 -9.98 -5.02
CA ASP A 18 -17.91 -9.95 -4.56
C ASP A 18 -18.42 -11.35 -4.22
N LYS A 19 -17.97 -12.36 -4.99
CA LYS A 19 -18.23 -13.77 -4.66
C LYS A 19 -17.57 -14.20 -3.36
N LEU A 20 -16.34 -13.76 -3.06
CA LEU A 20 -15.66 -14.10 -1.81
C LEU A 20 -16.29 -13.42 -0.61
N LEU A 21 -16.76 -12.17 -0.75
CA LEU A 21 -17.45 -11.43 0.30
C LEU A 21 -18.88 -11.93 0.57
N THR A 22 -19.52 -12.56 -0.43
CA THR A 22 -20.88 -13.12 -0.31
C THR A 22 -20.91 -14.63 -0.10
N ALA A 23 -19.76 -15.31 -0.22
CA ALA A 23 -19.64 -16.73 0.05
C ALA A 23 -19.97 -17.02 1.52
N SER A 24 -20.85 -18.01 1.73
CA SER A 24 -21.20 -18.52 3.05
C SER A 24 -19.96 -19.09 3.74
N THR A 25 -19.93 -19.06 5.08
CA THR A 25 -18.87 -19.65 5.91
C THR A 25 -18.75 -21.18 5.78
N ASP A 26 -19.62 -21.82 4.98
CA ASP A 26 -19.55 -23.24 4.68
C ASP A 26 -18.42 -23.56 3.69
N VAL A 27 -17.34 -24.14 4.22
CA VAL A 27 -16.13 -24.64 3.54
C VAL A 27 -16.44 -25.51 2.30
N HIS A 28 -17.60 -26.17 2.27
CA HIS A 28 -18.03 -27.02 1.15
C HIS A 28 -18.60 -26.27 -0.06
N THR A 29 -18.73 -24.95 0.01
CA THR A 29 -19.24 -24.09 -1.07
C THR A 29 -18.19 -23.13 -1.63
N SER A 30 -16.90 -23.55 -1.60
CA SER A 30 -15.82 -22.81 -2.24
C SER A 30 -16.18 -22.46 -3.69
N PRO A 31 -16.17 -21.16 -4.07
CA PRO A 31 -16.42 -20.73 -5.43
C PRO A 31 -15.57 -21.54 -6.42
N ARG A 32 -16.20 -22.04 -7.49
CA ARG A 32 -15.49 -22.76 -8.57
C ARG A 32 -14.25 -22.02 -9.07
N ASP A 33 -14.31 -20.69 -9.07
CA ASP A 33 -13.20 -19.80 -9.42
C ASP A 33 -11.98 -19.97 -8.49
N LEU A 34 -12.17 -20.19 -7.18
CA LEU A 34 -11.08 -20.48 -6.24
C LEU A 34 -10.44 -21.85 -6.50
N GLN A 35 -11.21 -22.84 -6.97
CA GLN A 35 -10.64 -24.14 -7.36
C GLN A 35 -9.71 -24.00 -8.57
N ASP A 36 -10.06 -23.16 -9.53
CA ASP A 36 -9.22 -22.91 -10.71
C ASP A 36 -7.97 -22.08 -10.36
N VAL A 37 -8.07 -21.15 -9.40
CA VAL A 37 -6.92 -20.48 -8.78
C VAL A 37 -5.99 -21.49 -8.09
N TRP A 38 -6.56 -22.45 -7.34
CA TRP A 38 -5.78 -23.52 -6.69
C TRP A 38 -5.01 -24.37 -7.70
N LYS A 39 -5.67 -24.81 -8.77
CA LYS A 39 -5.01 -25.56 -9.85
C LYS A 39 -3.88 -24.77 -10.51
N LEU A 40 -4.06 -23.46 -10.66
CA LEU A 40 -3.00 -22.59 -11.17
C LEU A 40 -1.81 -22.55 -10.21
N ALA A 41 -2.06 -22.36 -8.91
CA ALA A 41 -1.01 -22.32 -7.89
C ALA A 41 -0.17 -23.62 -7.85
N ASP A 42 -0.82 -24.78 -7.96
CA ASP A 42 -0.13 -26.08 -7.96
C ASP A 42 0.66 -26.34 -9.24
N ALA A 43 0.15 -25.90 -10.38
CA ALA A 43 0.77 -26.18 -11.67
C ALA A 43 1.95 -25.25 -11.97
N LEU A 44 1.89 -23.99 -11.54
CA LEU A 44 2.84 -22.93 -11.89
C LEU A 44 4.31 -23.22 -11.48
N PRO A 45 4.61 -23.86 -10.34
CA PRO A 45 5.97 -24.26 -10.01
C PRO A 45 6.58 -25.29 -10.98
N ALA A 46 5.74 -26.11 -11.63
CA ALA A 46 6.15 -27.23 -12.47
C ALA A 46 6.08 -26.94 -13.98
N ILE A 47 5.66 -25.73 -14.38
CA ILE A 47 5.62 -25.34 -15.79
C ILE A 47 7.02 -25.31 -16.40
N ASP A 48 7.14 -25.77 -17.65
CA ASP A 48 8.38 -25.64 -18.40
C ASP A 48 8.64 -24.17 -18.81
N ASP A 49 9.92 -23.82 -19.03
CA ASP A 49 10.30 -22.42 -19.30
C ASP A 49 9.70 -21.89 -20.60
N LEU A 50 9.48 -22.75 -21.61
CA LEU A 50 8.94 -22.34 -22.91
C LEU A 50 7.45 -22.05 -22.81
N GLU A 51 6.68 -22.89 -22.12
CA GLU A 51 5.27 -22.65 -21.82
C GLU A 51 5.12 -21.39 -20.95
N LEU A 52 6.02 -21.17 -19.97
CA LEU A 52 6.01 -19.97 -19.13
C LEU A 52 6.24 -18.68 -19.94
N GLN A 53 7.24 -18.68 -20.84
CA GLN A 53 7.51 -17.55 -21.73
C GLN A 53 6.31 -17.27 -22.65
N THR A 54 5.67 -18.31 -23.16
CA THR A 54 4.50 -18.19 -24.03
C THR A 54 3.30 -17.60 -23.29
N LEU A 55 3.08 -18.02 -22.04
CA LEU A 55 1.95 -17.58 -21.22
C LEU A 55 2.25 -16.33 -20.37
N HIS A 56 3.45 -15.78 -20.42
CA HIS A 56 3.90 -14.73 -19.50
C HIS A 56 2.96 -13.50 -19.47
N GLY A 57 2.53 -13.05 -20.64
CA GLY A 57 1.64 -11.89 -20.76
C GLY A 57 0.26 -12.13 -20.13
N ASP A 58 -0.28 -13.34 -20.29
CA ASP A 58 -1.58 -13.72 -19.73
C ASP A 58 -1.50 -13.99 -18.24
N LEU A 59 -0.45 -14.66 -17.77
CA LEU A 59 -0.17 -14.83 -16.35
C LEU A 59 0.01 -13.48 -15.66
N THR A 60 0.70 -12.53 -16.28
CA THR A 60 0.82 -11.16 -15.78
C THR A 60 -0.54 -10.50 -15.59
N ARG A 61 -1.48 -10.67 -16.53
CA ARG A 61 -2.84 -10.12 -16.40
C ARG A 61 -3.60 -10.77 -15.24
N VAL A 62 -3.53 -12.10 -15.12
CA VAL A 62 -4.15 -12.85 -14.03
C VAL A 62 -3.60 -12.42 -12.68
N VAL A 63 -2.26 -12.38 -12.53
CA VAL A 63 -1.57 -11.96 -11.31
C VAL A 63 -2.02 -10.56 -10.87
N LYS A 64 -2.08 -9.59 -11.79
CA LYS A 64 -2.55 -8.23 -11.48
C LYS A 64 -4.02 -8.20 -11.05
N ALA A 65 -4.88 -8.97 -11.70
CA ALA A 65 -6.29 -9.05 -11.33
C ALA A 65 -6.44 -9.66 -9.92
N LEU A 66 -5.74 -10.75 -9.64
CA LEU A 66 -5.70 -11.41 -8.34
C LEU A 66 -5.16 -10.49 -7.23
N SER A 67 -4.10 -9.73 -7.50
CA SER A 67 -3.59 -8.72 -6.56
C SER A 67 -4.65 -7.67 -6.21
N ARG A 68 -5.42 -7.18 -7.19
CA ARG A 68 -6.52 -6.23 -6.93
C ARG A 68 -7.64 -6.86 -6.11
N VAL A 69 -7.95 -8.13 -6.35
CA VAL A 69 -8.92 -8.87 -5.52
C VAL A 69 -8.45 -8.91 -4.07
N ILE A 70 -7.18 -9.26 -3.82
CA ILE A 70 -6.60 -9.26 -2.47
C ILE A 70 -6.69 -7.88 -1.82
N ILE A 71 -6.23 -6.82 -2.49
CA ILE A 71 -6.25 -5.46 -1.93
C ILE A 71 -7.67 -5.06 -1.52
N LYS A 72 -8.66 -5.26 -2.42
CA LYS A 72 -10.06 -4.91 -2.13
C LYS A 72 -10.66 -5.78 -1.03
N TYR A 73 -10.37 -7.08 -1.02
CA TYR A 73 -10.88 -8.01 -0.02
C TYR A 73 -10.31 -7.73 1.37
N ALA A 74 -8.99 -7.55 1.49
CA ALA A 74 -8.31 -7.19 2.72
C ALA A 74 -8.80 -5.85 3.28
N THR A 75 -9.04 -4.86 2.41
CA THR A 75 -9.59 -3.56 2.82
C THR A 75 -10.97 -3.71 3.47
N VAL A 76 -11.85 -4.53 2.92
CA VAL A 76 -13.20 -4.73 3.45
C VAL A 76 -13.17 -5.47 4.79
N ILE A 77 -12.38 -6.53 4.90
CA ILE A 77 -12.29 -7.30 6.16
C ILE A 77 -11.68 -6.46 7.27
N ALA A 78 -10.60 -5.75 6.99
CA ALA A 78 -9.93 -4.95 8.01
C ALA A 78 -10.72 -3.70 8.43
N ALA A 79 -11.70 -3.27 7.62
CA ALA A 79 -12.65 -2.22 8.01
C ALA A 79 -13.78 -2.74 8.93
N ASP A 80 -14.05 -4.05 8.96
CA ASP A 80 -15.13 -4.71 9.70
C ASP A 80 -14.58 -5.80 10.64
N MET A 81 -13.80 -5.37 11.64
CA MET A 81 -13.11 -6.28 12.59
C MET A 81 -14.06 -6.99 13.59
N GLU A 82 -15.34 -6.64 13.63
CA GLU A 82 -16.31 -7.25 14.54
C GLU A 82 -16.83 -8.62 14.03
N ASP A 83 -16.68 -8.91 12.74
CA ASP A 83 -17.13 -10.16 12.12
C ASP A 83 -16.04 -11.24 12.16
N VAL A 84 -15.89 -11.87 13.33
CA VAL A 84 -14.92 -12.96 13.59
C VAL A 84 -15.10 -14.14 12.62
N ALA A 85 -16.31 -14.39 12.12
CA ALA A 85 -16.56 -15.48 11.19
C ALA A 85 -15.93 -15.21 9.81
N LYS A 86 -16.01 -13.97 9.30
CA LYS A 86 -15.31 -13.56 8.07
C LYS A 86 -13.80 -13.61 8.22
N LEU A 87 -13.27 -13.33 9.42
CA LEU A 87 -11.83 -13.40 9.69
C LEU A 87 -11.29 -14.83 9.62
N VAL A 88 -12.01 -15.82 10.15
CA VAL A 88 -11.58 -17.23 10.07
C VAL A 88 -11.58 -17.73 8.62
N VAL A 89 -12.59 -17.38 7.83
CA VAL A 89 -12.69 -17.80 6.43
C VAL A 89 -11.75 -16.98 5.51
N SER A 90 -11.24 -15.84 5.99
CA SER A 90 -10.36 -14.98 5.21
C SER A 90 -9.06 -15.69 4.80
N ASP A 91 -8.52 -16.56 5.64
CA ASP A 91 -7.30 -17.32 5.33
C ASP A 91 -7.54 -18.29 4.17
N ASP A 92 -8.64 -19.04 4.23
CA ASP A 92 -9.04 -20.00 3.18
C ASP A 92 -9.29 -19.31 1.83
N HIS A 93 -9.78 -18.06 1.85
CA HIS A 93 -10.02 -17.26 0.65
C HIS A 93 -8.74 -16.63 0.08
N LEU A 94 -7.85 -16.12 0.93
CA LEU A 94 -6.64 -15.40 0.52
C LEU A 94 -5.50 -16.36 0.13
N LEU A 95 -5.36 -17.48 0.85
CA LEU A 95 -4.24 -18.40 0.69
C LEU A 95 -4.07 -18.95 -0.73
N PRO A 96 -5.12 -19.41 -1.45
CA PRO A 96 -4.97 -19.90 -2.83
C PRO A 96 -4.46 -18.81 -3.77
N ILE A 97 -4.95 -17.59 -3.59
CA ILE A 97 -4.60 -16.44 -4.42
C ILE A 97 -3.13 -16.06 -4.17
N LEU A 98 -2.73 -15.95 -2.91
CA LEU A 98 -1.37 -15.64 -2.52
C LEU A 98 -0.37 -16.71 -2.97
N ARG A 99 -0.76 -17.99 -2.97
CA ARG A 99 0.08 -19.07 -3.51
C ARG A 99 0.33 -18.91 -5.01
N VAL A 100 -0.64 -18.42 -5.80
CA VAL A 100 -0.39 -18.08 -7.21
C VAL A 100 0.65 -16.96 -7.31
N LEU A 101 0.51 -15.88 -6.53
CA LEU A 101 1.46 -14.77 -6.55
C LEU A 101 2.87 -15.23 -6.15
N SER A 102 2.96 -16.01 -5.07
CA SER A 102 4.21 -16.58 -4.56
C SER A 102 4.87 -17.51 -5.57
N ALA A 103 4.11 -18.43 -6.17
CA ALA A 103 4.62 -19.34 -7.19
C ALA A 103 5.15 -18.56 -8.40
N PHE A 104 4.46 -17.49 -8.82
CA PHE A 104 4.85 -16.67 -9.96
C PHE A 104 6.16 -15.92 -9.69
N VAL A 105 6.27 -15.25 -8.55
CA VAL A 105 7.52 -14.58 -8.12
C VAL A 105 8.65 -15.59 -8.03
N ASN A 106 8.44 -16.74 -7.39
CA ASN A 106 9.46 -17.76 -7.21
C ASN A 106 9.93 -18.39 -8.54
N ARG A 107 9.00 -18.60 -9.48
CA ARG A 107 9.33 -19.17 -10.79
C ARG A 107 10.16 -18.19 -11.62
N LEU A 108 9.80 -16.91 -11.59
CA LEU A 108 10.52 -15.84 -12.26
C LEU A 108 11.87 -15.51 -11.62
N ARG A 109 12.00 -15.65 -10.29
CA ARG A 109 13.27 -15.51 -9.57
C ARG A 109 14.35 -16.49 -10.06
N ARG A 110 13.94 -17.66 -10.56
CA ARG A 110 14.84 -18.68 -11.10
C ARG A 110 15.24 -18.43 -12.56
N GLN A 111 14.61 -17.48 -13.24
CA GLN A 111 14.96 -17.12 -14.61
C GLN A 111 16.01 -16.01 -14.59
N GLU A 112 17.09 -16.18 -15.34
CA GLU A 112 18.10 -15.13 -15.49
C GLU A 112 17.54 -14.01 -16.38
N LEU A 113 17.47 -12.80 -15.81
CA LEU A 113 17.24 -11.51 -16.47
C LEU A 113 15.81 -11.23 -16.96
N LEU A 114 14.92 -10.82 -16.04
CA LEU A 114 13.76 -9.99 -16.40
C LEU A 114 14.18 -8.52 -16.49
N ASP A 115 13.71 -7.84 -17.54
CA ASP A 115 13.90 -6.39 -17.69
C ASP A 115 13.16 -5.64 -16.57
N ASP A 116 13.74 -4.55 -16.06
CA ASP A 116 13.12 -3.68 -15.06
C ASP A 116 11.73 -3.18 -15.53
N LYS A 117 11.57 -2.94 -16.85
CA LYS A 117 10.27 -2.56 -17.42
C LYS A 117 9.22 -3.66 -17.32
N GLU A 118 9.65 -4.92 -17.37
CA GLU A 118 8.76 -6.06 -17.25
C GLU A 118 8.32 -6.25 -15.80
N LEU A 119 9.26 -6.17 -14.86
CA LEU A 119 8.99 -6.20 -13.42
C LEU A 119 8.00 -5.08 -13.02
N LEU A 120 8.20 -3.86 -13.53
CA LEU A 120 7.32 -2.72 -13.28
C LEU A 120 5.86 -2.95 -13.69
N ARG A 121 5.57 -3.88 -14.61
CA ARG A 121 4.19 -4.11 -15.09
C ARG A 121 3.31 -4.84 -14.09
N TRP A 122 3.90 -5.66 -13.23
CA TRP A 122 3.17 -6.61 -12.39
C TRP A 122 3.67 -6.67 -10.95
N LEU A 123 4.97 -6.51 -10.70
CA LEU A 123 5.55 -6.66 -9.36
C LEU A 123 4.94 -5.67 -8.36
N PRO A 124 4.74 -4.38 -8.67
CA PRO A 124 4.08 -3.46 -7.73
C PRO A 124 2.68 -3.91 -7.28
N PHE A 125 1.94 -4.62 -8.14
CA PHE A 125 0.63 -5.16 -7.77
C PHE A 125 0.77 -6.27 -6.74
N VAL A 126 1.72 -7.19 -6.94
CA VAL A 126 2.03 -8.27 -6.00
C VAL A 126 2.51 -7.70 -4.67
N LEU A 127 3.46 -6.77 -4.68
CA LEU A 127 3.98 -6.13 -3.48
C LEU A 127 2.86 -5.45 -2.69
N THR A 128 2.02 -4.65 -3.36
CA THR A 128 0.91 -3.95 -2.70
C THR A 128 -0.08 -4.94 -2.10
N ALA A 129 -0.43 -6.02 -2.81
CA ALA A 129 -1.32 -7.05 -2.28
C ALA A 129 -0.75 -7.72 -1.01
N CYS A 130 0.52 -8.10 -1.03
CA CYS A 130 1.19 -8.69 0.14
C CYS A 130 1.23 -7.69 1.31
N ILE A 131 1.58 -6.42 1.06
CA ILE A 131 1.61 -5.37 2.09
C ILE A 131 0.22 -5.15 2.70
N PHE A 132 -0.86 -5.21 1.91
CA PHE A 132 -2.23 -5.12 2.45
C PHE A 132 -2.59 -6.30 3.36
N VAL A 133 -2.11 -7.51 3.04
CA VAL A 133 -2.38 -8.69 3.88
C VAL A 133 -1.59 -8.62 5.19
N THR A 134 -0.32 -8.21 5.15
CA THR A 134 0.56 -8.20 6.33
C THR A 134 0.36 -6.96 7.19
N GLY A 135 0.07 -5.80 6.58
CA GLY A 135 -0.04 -4.51 7.26
C GLY A 135 -1.43 -4.15 7.80
N ALA A 136 -2.48 -4.91 7.44
CA ALA A 136 -3.85 -4.59 7.84
C ALA A 136 -4.19 -4.90 9.31
N GLU A 137 -3.24 -5.45 10.09
CA GLU A 137 -3.42 -5.78 11.51
C GLU A 137 -4.68 -6.63 11.78
N LEU A 138 -4.88 -7.67 10.95
CA LEU A 138 -6.02 -8.57 11.08
C LEU A 138 -5.97 -9.33 12.43
N PRO A 139 -7.09 -9.47 13.16
CA PRO A 139 -7.12 -10.25 14.40
C PRO A 139 -6.64 -11.69 14.17
N GLY A 140 -5.63 -12.12 14.93
CA GLY A 140 -5.03 -13.44 14.79
C GLY A 140 -4.07 -13.60 13.60
N SER A 141 -3.59 -12.49 13.02
CA SER A 141 -2.61 -12.46 11.93
C SER A 141 -1.44 -13.42 12.11
N ASP A 142 -0.97 -13.60 13.34
CA ASP A 142 0.16 -14.46 13.70
C ASP A 142 -0.09 -15.95 13.42
N LEU A 143 -1.36 -16.34 13.27
CA LEU A 143 -1.79 -17.72 13.02
C LEU A 143 -2.21 -17.95 11.55
N LEU A 144 -2.30 -16.89 10.75
CA LEU A 144 -2.80 -16.97 9.37
C LEU A 144 -1.69 -17.41 8.40
N GLN A 145 -1.95 -18.47 7.63
CA GLN A 145 -0.98 -18.92 6.62
C GLN A 145 -0.83 -17.92 5.48
N SER A 146 -1.89 -17.17 5.16
CA SER A 146 -1.87 -16.10 4.16
C SER A 146 -0.83 -15.02 4.50
N VAL A 147 -0.71 -14.63 5.76
CA VAL A 147 0.29 -13.65 6.22
C VAL A 147 1.70 -14.20 6.01
N VAL A 148 1.95 -15.45 6.41
CA VAL A 148 3.26 -16.13 6.20
C VAL A 148 3.63 -16.19 4.72
N VAL A 149 2.70 -16.61 3.84
CA VAL A 149 2.96 -16.68 2.40
C VAL A 149 3.20 -15.28 1.81
N ALA A 150 2.49 -14.26 2.28
CA ALA A 150 2.69 -12.88 1.83
C ALA A 150 4.09 -12.36 2.21
N GLU A 151 4.53 -12.61 3.44
CA GLU A 151 5.87 -12.28 3.95
C GLU A 151 6.98 -12.98 3.14
N GLU A 152 6.87 -14.29 2.94
CA GLU A 152 7.82 -15.07 2.12
C GLU A 152 7.85 -14.60 0.66
N THR A 153 6.71 -14.15 0.13
CA THR A 153 6.62 -13.61 -1.24
C THR A 153 7.33 -12.26 -1.34
N LEU A 154 7.25 -11.41 -0.31
CA LEU A 154 8.01 -10.15 -0.24
C LEU A 154 9.52 -10.43 -0.19
N ASP A 155 9.96 -11.43 0.58
CA ASP A 155 11.37 -11.84 0.63
C ASP A 155 11.87 -12.40 -0.71
N ALA A 156 11.07 -13.26 -1.35
CA ALA A 156 11.39 -13.76 -2.68
C ALA A 156 11.45 -12.63 -3.72
N ALA A 157 10.66 -11.56 -3.56
CA ALA A 157 10.72 -10.38 -4.41
C ALA A 157 11.97 -9.53 -4.18
N VAL A 158 12.49 -9.48 -2.94
CA VAL A 158 13.80 -8.84 -2.64
C VAL A 158 14.90 -9.53 -3.44
N ASP A 159 14.94 -10.87 -3.40
CA ASP A 159 15.91 -11.66 -4.17
C ASP A 159 15.74 -11.46 -5.68
N LEU A 160 14.48 -11.50 -6.17
CA LEU A 160 14.17 -11.36 -7.59
C LEU A 160 14.73 -10.07 -8.20
N VAL A 161 14.64 -8.96 -7.47
CA VAL A 161 15.14 -7.65 -7.96
C VAL A 161 16.54 -7.33 -7.48
N ASN A 162 17.18 -8.26 -6.75
CA ASN A 162 18.48 -8.08 -6.11
C ASN A 162 18.54 -6.82 -5.22
N ALA A 163 17.47 -6.57 -4.45
CA ALA A 163 17.42 -5.49 -3.48
C ALA A 163 18.18 -5.87 -2.20
N LYS A 164 18.70 -4.87 -1.47
CA LYS A 164 19.44 -5.11 -0.22
C LYS A 164 18.55 -5.63 0.91
N ASN A 165 17.33 -5.11 0.97
CA ASN A 165 16.33 -5.40 1.99
C ASN A 165 14.94 -4.99 1.45
N ARG A 166 13.91 -5.27 2.25
CA ARG A 166 12.52 -4.92 1.90
C ARG A 166 12.30 -3.40 1.76
N GLU A 167 12.93 -2.59 2.59
CA GLU A 167 12.85 -1.12 2.48
C GLU A 167 13.34 -0.63 1.11
N SER A 168 14.45 -1.20 0.62
CA SER A 168 14.99 -0.89 -0.71
C SER A 168 14.05 -1.35 -1.83
N LEU A 169 13.37 -2.50 -1.65
CA LEU A 169 12.36 -2.99 -2.58
C LEU A 169 11.14 -2.06 -2.63
N VAL A 170 10.62 -1.66 -1.47
CA VAL A 170 9.49 -0.72 -1.35
C VAL A 170 9.88 0.63 -1.95
N ALA A 171 11.06 1.15 -1.63
CA ALA A 171 11.57 2.40 -2.20
C ALA A 171 11.71 2.37 -3.72
N LYS A 172 12.10 1.22 -4.32
CA LYS A 172 12.17 1.06 -5.78
C LYS A 172 10.81 1.20 -6.46
N TYR A 173 9.73 0.75 -5.81
CA TYR A 173 8.38 0.69 -6.40
C TYR A 173 7.35 1.61 -5.70
N VAL A 174 7.81 2.52 -4.84
CA VAL A 174 6.94 3.34 -3.97
C VAL A 174 5.92 4.14 -4.78
N ALA A 175 6.30 4.71 -5.92
CA ALA A 175 5.40 5.51 -6.73
C ALA A 175 4.20 4.70 -7.27
N GLN A 176 4.44 3.43 -7.62
CA GLN A 176 3.39 2.52 -8.10
C GLN A 176 2.55 1.99 -6.93
N ILE A 177 3.18 1.67 -5.78
CA ILE A 177 2.47 1.23 -4.58
C ILE A 177 1.53 2.34 -4.08
N VAL A 178 2.01 3.58 -3.97
CA VAL A 178 1.23 4.78 -3.61
C VAL A 178 0.03 4.97 -4.55
N ALA A 179 0.23 4.76 -5.86
CA ALA A 179 -0.86 4.82 -6.82
C ALA A 179 -1.92 3.75 -6.53
N LEU A 180 -1.51 2.51 -6.28
CA LEU A 180 -2.41 1.38 -6.02
C LEU A 180 -3.17 1.54 -4.69
N CYS A 181 -2.54 2.11 -3.66
CA CYS A 181 -3.21 2.41 -2.39
C CYS A 181 -4.37 3.41 -2.53
N SER A 182 -4.32 4.29 -3.54
CA SER A 182 -5.28 5.39 -3.74
C SER A 182 -6.18 5.25 -4.98
N GLN A 183 -5.95 4.25 -5.84
CA GLN A 183 -6.58 4.17 -7.17
C GLN A 183 -8.11 3.98 -7.15
N ASP A 184 -8.64 3.25 -6.17
CA ASP A 184 -10.05 2.87 -6.07
C ASP A 184 -10.69 3.33 -4.75
N VAL A 185 -10.20 4.45 -4.19
CA VAL A 185 -10.67 5.00 -2.91
C VAL A 185 -11.12 6.44 -3.16
N ASP A 186 -12.40 6.74 -2.88
CA ASP A 186 -12.88 8.11 -2.95
C ASP A 186 -12.42 8.94 -1.74
N LYS A 187 -12.70 10.25 -1.77
CA LYS A 187 -12.23 11.16 -0.72
C LYS A 187 -12.82 10.80 0.64
N GLU A 188 -14.10 10.45 0.68
CA GLU A 188 -14.84 10.10 1.89
C GLU A 188 -14.29 8.80 2.50
N GLN A 189 -14.04 7.79 1.68
CA GLN A 189 -13.43 6.52 2.07
C GLN A 189 -11.97 6.68 2.49
N TRP A 190 -11.24 7.64 1.91
CA TRP A 190 -9.85 7.90 2.27
C TRP A 190 -9.72 8.44 3.70
N VAL A 191 -10.55 9.41 4.07
CA VAL A 191 -10.51 10.06 5.39
C VAL A 191 -11.31 9.30 6.46
N ALA A 192 -12.22 8.40 6.07
CA ALA A 192 -13.02 7.60 6.98
C ALA A 192 -12.15 6.91 8.03
N VAL A 193 -12.57 6.92 9.30
CA VAL A 193 -11.80 6.35 10.43
C VAL A 193 -11.43 4.88 10.18
N SER A 194 -12.37 4.09 9.65
CA SER A 194 -12.19 2.67 9.30
C SER A 194 -11.30 2.42 8.08
N SER A 195 -10.88 3.46 7.35
CA SER A 195 -10.04 3.30 6.16
C SER A 195 -8.68 2.70 6.52
N VAL A 196 -8.42 1.52 5.96
CA VAL A 196 -7.16 0.79 6.12
C VAL A 196 -6.11 1.34 5.16
N ASN A 197 -6.53 1.85 3.99
CA ASN A 197 -5.64 2.38 2.96
C ASN A 197 -4.69 3.46 3.48
N LYS A 198 -5.17 4.39 4.30
CA LYS A 198 -4.32 5.44 4.91
C LYS A 198 -3.29 4.87 5.89
N LYS A 199 -3.62 3.80 6.63
CA LYS A 199 -2.69 3.11 7.54
C LYS A 199 -1.61 2.37 6.75
N ILE A 200 -2.01 1.62 5.73
CA ILE A 200 -1.09 0.95 4.82
C ILE A 200 -0.19 1.96 4.11
N MET A 201 -0.74 3.08 3.63
CA MET A 201 0.03 4.15 3.04
C MET A 201 1.09 4.69 4.00
N LEU A 202 0.73 4.91 5.28
CA LEU A 202 1.69 5.36 6.28
C LEU A 202 2.82 4.34 6.46
N GLN A 203 2.50 3.07 6.63
CA GLN A 203 3.49 2.00 6.77
C GLN A 203 4.43 1.92 5.56
N VAL A 204 3.89 2.07 4.34
CA VAL A 204 4.70 2.10 3.11
C VAL A 204 5.62 3.32 3.09
N VAL A 205 5.08 4.52 3.36
CA VAL A 205 5.85 5.77 3.29
C VAL A 205 6.95 5.81 4.34
N GLU A 206 6.67 5.37 5.58
CA GLU A 206 7.65 5.37 6.68
C GLU A 206 8.86 4.45 6.42
N GLN A 207 8.71 3.41 5.58
CA GLN A 207 9.80 2.52 5.17
C GLN A 207 10.72 3.12 4.11
N VAL A 208 10.31 4.21 3.46
CA VAL A 208 11.02 4.74 2.29
C VAL A 208 11.97 5.85 2.72
N PRO A 209 13.29 5.65 2.59
CA PRO A 209 14.28 6.67 2.94
C PRO A 209 14.42 7.71 1.83
N PHE A 210 15.04 8.84 2.17
CA PHE A 210 15.60 9.77 1.19
C PHE A 210 16.50 9.03 0.19
N PRO A 211 16.45 9.32 -1.13
CA PRO A 211 15.72 10.41 -1.80
C PRO A 211 14.38 10.01 -2.46
N HIS A 212 13.81 8.85 -2.10
CA HIS A 212 12.80 8.19 -2.93
C HIS A 212 11.37 8.78 -2.84
N LEU A 213 11.12 9.72 -1.92
CA LEU A 213 9.82 10.41 -1.77
C LEU A 213 9.75 11.75 -2.52
N GLY A 214 10.83 12.17 -3.19
CA GLY A 214 10.92 13.41 -3.95
C GLY A 214 10.34 13.34 -5.37
N GLY A 215 10.72 14.30 -6.22
CA GLY A 215 10.34 14.38 -7.63
C GLY A 215 8.83 14.39 -7.88
N ASP A 216 8.39 13.66 -8.92
CA ASP A 216 6.99 13.57 -9.34
C ASP A 216 6.08 12.94 -8.27
N LEU A 217 6.65 12.15 -7.36
CA LEU A 217 5.89 11.48 -6.31
C LEU A 217 5.47 12.44 -5.20
N LEU A 218 6.30 13.44 -4.89
CA LEU A 218 6.06 14.37 -3.78
C LEU A 218 4.69 15.05 -3.86
N GLY A 219 4.35 15.60 -5.03
CA GLY A 219 3.06 16.27 -5.23
C GLY A 219 1.86 15.34 -4.99
N ARG A 220 1.96 14.08 -5.42
CA ARG A 220 0.92 13.06 -5.18
C ARG A 220 0.82 12.70 -3.70
N LEU A 221 1.96 12.52 -3.02
CA LEU A 221 1.98 12.23 -1.58
C LEU A 221 1.32 13.37 -0.80
N LEU A 222 1.71 14.62 -1.04
CA LEU A 222 1.12 15.78 -0.37
C LEU A 222 -0.39 15.89 -0.63
N ALA A 223 -0.84 15.66 -1.87
CA ALA A 223 -2.26 15.67 -2.21
C ALA A 223 -3.09 14.61 -1.45
N LEU A 224 -2.49 13.46 -1.15
CA LEU A 224 -3.13 12.39 -0.36
C LEU A 224 -3.00 12.64 1.15
N THR A 225 -1.91 13.27 1.61
CA THR A 225 -1.63 13.50 3.02
C THR A 225 -2.39 14.71 3.58
N PHE A 226 -2.50 15.83 2.85
CA PHE A 226 -3.13 17.05 3.36
C PHE A 226 -4.59 16.85 3.82
N PRO A 227 -5.47 16.13 3.09
CA PRO A 227 -6.81 15.86 3.56
C PRO A 227 -6.86 15.10 4.89
N LEU A 228 -5.85 14.29 5.21
CA LEU A 228 -5.75 13.58 6.49
C LEU A 228 -5.34 14.53 7.62
N VAL A 229 -4.41 15.46 7.35
CA VAL A 229 -3.95 16.45 8.32
C VAL A 229 -5.04 17.45 8.69
N ASP A 230 -5.89 17.80 7.72
CA ASP A 230 -7.03 18.70 7.92
C ASP A 230 -8.25 18.01 8.57
N ASP A 231 -8.21 16.69 8.77
CA ASP A 231 -9.33 15.94 9.32
C ASP A 231 -9.56 16.21 10.82
N LEU A 232 -10.83 16.25 11.22
CA LEU A 232 -11.21 16.54 12.61
C LEU A 232 -11.11 15.32 13.53
N THR A 233 -11.13 14.10 13.01
CA THR A 233 -11.00 12.87 13.81
C THR A 233 -9.54 12.61 14.19
N ASP A 234 -9.30 12.23 15.46
CA ASP A 234 -7.94 12.03 15.99
C ASP A 234 -7.20 10.91 15.25
N ALA A 235 -7.87 9.76 15.09
CA ALA A 235 -7.31 8.59 14.43
C ALA A 235 -6.85 8.85 12.98
N THR A 236 -7.53 9.75 12.26
CA THR A 236 -7.14 10.12 10.88
C THR A 236 -6.05 11.20 10.90
N GLN A 237 -6.22 12.23 11.75
CA GLN A 237 -5.29 13.36 11.81
C GLN A 237 -3.87 12.95 12.21
N ILE A 238 -3.73 12.04 13.18
CA ILE A 238 -2.41 11.56 13.61
C ILE A 238 -1.67 10.82 12.49
N ILE A 239 -2.38 10.05 11.66
CA ILE A 239 -1.82 9.34 10.50
C ILE A 239 -1.31 10.37 9.49
N GLY A 240 -2.13 11.38 9.18
CA GLY A 240 -1.75 12.48 8.30
C GLY A 240 -0.51 13.21 8.79
N ALA A 241 -0.47 13.57 10.08
CA ALA A 241 0.65 14.27 10.70
C ALA A 241 1.95 13.46 10.63
N ARG A 242 1.90 12.17 10.96
CA ARG A 242 3.07 11.26 10.89
C ARG A 242 3.59 11.13 9.45
N MET A 243 2.68 10.91 8.51
CA MET A 243 3.01 10.80 7.09
C MET A 243 3.67 12.09 6.59
N LEU A 244 3.08 13.25 6.92
CA LEU A 244 3.60 14.55 6.50
C LEU A 244 5.00 14.80 7.06
N ARG A 245 5.20 14.55 8.37
CA ARG A 245 6.52 14.67 9.01
C ARG A 245 7.57 13.82 8.32
N HIS A 246 7.26 12.57 8.00
CA HIS A 246 8.20 11.68 7.32
C HIS A 246 8.53 12.14 5.90
N ILE A 247 7.53 12.59 5.14
CA ILE A 247 7.72 13.16 3.80
C ILE A 247 8.64 14.38 3.89
N VAL A 248 8.29 15.37 4.73
CA VAL A 248 9.06 16.61 4.90
C VAL A 248 10.51 16.30 5.26
N LYS A 249 10.75 15.36 6.18
CA LYS A 249 12.11 14.94 6.56
C LYS A 249 12.90 14.33 5.40
N ASN A 250 12.27 13.55 4.54
CA ASN A 250 12.93 12.73 3.51
C ASN A 250 12.87 13.31 2.08
N VAL A 251 12.62 14.61 1.94
CA VAL A 251 12.76 15.33 0.66
C VAL A 251 13.77 16.47 0.76
N THR A 252 14.30 16.91 -0.39
CA THR A 252 15.23 18.05 -0.41
C THR A 252 14.50 19.37 -0.13
N SER A 253 15.23 20.35 0.39
CA SER A 253 14.70 21.72 0.55
C SER A 253 14.24 22.32 -0.77
N THR A 254 14.95 22.03 -1.87
CA THR A 254 14.59 22.53 -3.20
C THR A 254 13.23 22.01 -3.64
N GLU A 255 12.97 20.71 -3.48
CA GLU A 255 11.67 20.10 -3.83
C GLU A 255 10.54 20.61 -2.94
N LEU A 256 10.79 20.75 -1.63
CA LEU A 256 9.77 21.18 -0.69
C LEU A 256 9.34 22.65 -0.91
N ARG A 257 10.26 23.51 -1.36
CA ARG A 257 9.97 24.93 -1.67
C ARG A 257 8.93 25.11 -2.78
N TRP A 258 8.75 24.14 -3.69
CA TRP A 258 7.68 24.22 -4.70
C TRP A 258 6.28 24.11 -4.10
N TYR A 259 6.17 23.58 -2.88
CA TYR A 259 4.92 23.34 -2.17
C TYR A 259 4.81 24.17 -0.88
N SER A 260 5.71 25.13 -0.65
CA SER A 260 5.84 25.87 0.61
C SER A 260 4.54 26.52 1.07
N ASP A 261 3.84 27.21 0.17
CA ASP A 261 2.69 28.03 0.54
C ASP A 261 1.54 27.16 1.04
N VAL A 262 1.27 26.06 0.31
CA VAL A 262 0.22 25.10 0.67
C VAL A 262 0.60 24.32 1.92
N LEU A 263 1.85 23.86 2.01
CA LEU A 263 2.36 23.13 3.19
C LEU A 263 2.24 23.97 4.45
N LEU A 264 2.69 25.23 4.41
CA LEU A 264 2.64 26.12 5.55
C LEU A 264 1.19 26.52 5.90
N GLU A 265 0.29 26.64 4.93
CA GLU A 265 -1.14 26.86 5.22
C GLU A 265 -1.79 25.66 5.92
N VAL A 266 -1.53 24.45 5.45
CA VAL A 266 -2.04 23.21 6.07
C VAL A 266 -1.51 23.08 7.50
N LEU A 267 -0.19 23.25 7.70
CA LEU A 267 0.40 23.23 9.03
C LEU A 267 -0.16 24.33 9.92
N HIS A 268 -0.32 25.55 9.39
CA HIS A 268 -0.88 26.67 10.13
C HIS A 268 -2.28 26.35 10.63
N THR A 269 -3.11 25.71 9.80
CA THR A 269 -4.46 25.28 10.16
C THR A 269 -4.47 24.10 11.13
N ALA A 270 -3.54 23.17 11.02
CA ALA A 270 -3.54 21.94 11.82
C ALA A 270 -2.98 22.11 13.24
N ILE A 271 -2.04 23.04 13.47
CA ILE A 271 -1.35 23.21 14.77
C ILE A 271 -2.25 23.72 15.90
N VAL A 272 -3.49 24.10 15.64
CA VAL A 272 -4.48 24.46 16.67
C VAL A 272 -5.24 23.24 17.21
N THR A 273 -4.84 22.03 16.81
CA THR A 273 -5.43 20.79 17.29
C THR A 273 -5.30 20.65 18.81
N ARG A 274 -6.37 20.20 19.46
CA ARG A 274 -6.41 19.97 20.92
C ARG A 274 -5.92 18.58 21.33
N LYS A 275 -5.29 17.86 20.41
CA LYS A 275 -4.85 16.47 20.55
C LYS A 275 -3.33 16.48 20.80
N PRO A 276 -2.84 16.22 22.02
CA PRO A 276 -1.43 16.43 22.37
C PRO A 276 -0.44 15.65 21.49
N ASP A 277 -0.72 14.38 21.23
CA ASP A 277 0.18 13.53 20.42
C ASP A 277 0.26 14.00 18.97
N THR A 278 -0.89 14.34 18.38
CA THR A 278 -0.97 14.90 17.03
C THR A 278 -0.28 16.26 16.95
N LEU A 279 -0.48 17.12 17.95
CA LEU A 279 0.18 18.43 18.01
C LEU A 279 1.70 18.29 18.05
N ASN A 280 2.25 17.38 18.86
CA ASN A 280 3.70 17.15 18.94
C ASN A 280 4.29 16.79 17.57
N VAL A 281 3.64 15.89 16.83
CA VAL A 281 4.08 15.48 15.49
C VAL A 281 4.00 16.65 14.49
N LEU A 282 2.95 17.46 14.58
CA LEU A 282 2.77 18.63 13.71
C LEU A 282 3.78 19.74 14.01
N LEU A 283 4.13 19.98 15.27
CA LEU A 283 5.15 20.94 15.67
C LEU A 283 6.54 20.50 15.18
N ASP A 284 6.89 19.23 15.35
CA ASP A 284 8.12 18.66 14.77
C ASP A 284 8.16 18.87 13.25
N CYS A 285 7.05 18.58 12.57
CA CYS A 285 6.93 18.76 11.13
C CYS A 285 7.07 20.23 10.72
N LEU A 286 6.50 21.15 11.51
CA LEU A 286 6.57 22.58 11.27
C LEU A 286 8.00 23.10 11.37
N VAL A 287 8.74 22.72 12.41
CA VAL A 287 10.15 23.11 12.58
C VAL A 287 10.98 22.66 11.37
N GLU A 288 10.88 21.38 11.00
CA GLU A 288 11.62 20.85 9.85
C GLU A 288 11.20 21.52 8.53
N ALA A 289 9.91 21.78 8.35
CA ALA A 289 9.40 22.48 7.16
C ALA A 289 9.93 23.91 7.09
N LEU A 290 9.91 24.66 8.19
CA LEU A 290 10.42 26.03 8.26
C LEU A 290 11.91 26.08 7.97
N ASP A 291 12.69 25.14 8.49
CA ASP A 291 14.14 25.07 8.26
C ASP A 291 14.48 24.80 6.77
N LYS A 292 13.65 24.01 6.08
CA LYS A 292 13.84 23.71 4.65
C LYS A 292 13.35 24.82 3.72
N VAL A 293 12.22 25.41 4.06
CA VAL A 293 11.52 26.40 3.22
C VAL A 293 12.08 27.80 3.40
N SER A 294 12.47 28.17 4.62
CA SER A 294 12.96 29.52 4.92
C SER A 294 14.40 29.70 4.45
N PRO A 295 14.70 30.73 3.64
CA PRO A 295 16.07 31.12 3.36
C PRO A 295 16.82 31.48 4.64
N PRO A 296 18.14 31.22 4.73
CA PRO A 296 18.94 31.65 5.88
C PRO A 296 18.80 33.16 6.12
N GLY A 297 18.33 33.54 7.32
CA GLY A 297 18.14 34.94 7.72
C GLY A 297 16.76 35.55 7.43
N GLU A 298 15.83 34.80 6.84
CA GLU A 298 14.45 35.27 6.62
C GLU A 298 13.48 34.68 7.65
N LEU A 299 12.91 35.54 8.51
CA LEU A 299 12.00 35.14 9.59
C LEU A 299 10.51 35.23 9.23
N LYS A 300 10.17 35.68 8.02
CA LYS A 300 8.77 35.95 7.62
C LYS A 300 7.86 34.74 7.79
N HIS A 301 8.36 33.54 7.50
CA HIS A 301 7.57 32.33 7.70
C HIS A 301 7.36 32.03 9.18
N TYR A 302 8.33 32.28 10.06
CA TYR A 302 8.18 32.11 11.51
C TYR A 302 7.16 33.11 12.08
N ASP A 303 7.22 34.37 11.65
CA ASP A 303 6.29 35.44 12.09
C ASP A 303 4.82 35.08 11.81
N ARG A 304 4.56 34.29 10.76
CA ARG A 304 3.21 33.80 10.43
C ARG A 304 2.63 32.88 11.52
N PHE A 305 3.46 32.08 12.19
CA PHE A 305 3.02 31.11 13.19
C PHE A 305 3.08 31.66 14.62
N MET A 306 3.93 32.65 14.90
CA MET A 306 4.11 33.23 16.24
C MET A 306 2.80 33.63 16.93
N PRO A 307 1.84 34.32 16.27
CA PRO A 307 0.55 34.62 16.91
C PRO A 307 -0.18 33.35 17.36
N ARG A 308 -0.26 32.33 16.51
CA ARG A 308 -0.97 31.08 16.86
C ARG A 308 -0.27 30.24 17.93
N LEU A 309 1.06 30.29 17.99
CA LEU A 309 1.81 29.54 19.00
C LEU A 309 1.80 30.21 20.38
N LEU A 310 1.62 31.53 20.43
CA LEU A 310 1.69 32.33 21.66
C LEU A 310 0.32 32.78 22.17
N SER A 311 -0.72 32.75 21.34
CA SER A 311 -2.07 33.18 21.73
C SER A 311 -3.13 32.11 21.43
N ASP A 312 -3.98 31.87 22.43
CA ASP A 312 -4.96 30.78 22.51
C ASP A 312 -6.28 31.06 21.76
N THR A 313 -6.25 31.97 20.77
CA THR A 313 -7.45 32.50 20.10
C THR A 313 -7.85 31.75 18.84
#